data_AF-A0A4R5V8I3-F1
#
_entry.id   AF-A0A4R5V8I3-F1
#
_cell.length_a   1.000
_cell.length_b   1.000
_cell.length_c   1.000
_cell.angle_alpha   90.00
_cell.angle_beta   90.00
_cell.angle_gamma   90.00
#
_symmetry.space_group_name_H-M   'P 1'
#
loop_
_entity.id
_entity.type
_entity.pdbx_description
1 polymer ?
#
loop_
_entity_poly.entity_id
_entity_poly.type
_entity_poly.pdbx_seq_one_letter_code
_entity_poly.pdbx_strand_id
1 'polypeptide(L)'
;MNKLRKLLPAVALLLGASLAMAMNFAHNPEVRYAEDPAPGTEIWYDLTDVTPGPNTYECNQSVQETCSFEDPMLTADEVESGEFIKNGSLPLATP
;
A
#
# COMPACT_ATOMS: atom_id res chain seq x y z
N MET A 1 -6.29 50.39 14.82
CA MET A 1 -5.79 49.07 14.39
C MET A 1 -6.01 48.06 15.52
N ASN A 2 -7.08 47.25 15.48
CA ASN A 2 -7.28 46.16 16.48
C ASN A 2 -8.29 45.08 16.04
N LYS A 3 -8.73 45.09 14.78
CA LYS A 3 -9.76 44.16 14.27
C LYS A 3 -9.19 42.91 13.60
N LEU A 4 -7.98 42.96 13.05
CA LEU A 4 -7.34 41.78 12.44
C LEU A 4 -6.89 40.73 13.46
N ARG A 5 -6.59 41.11 14.71
CA ARG A 5 -6.12 40.17 15.73
C ARG A 5 -7.22 39.25 16.29
N LYS A 6 -8.49 39.60 16.11
CA LYS A 6 -9.64 38.79 16.57
C LYS A 6 -10.06 37.70 15.58
N LEU A 7 -9.54 37.71 14.35
CA LEU A 7 -9.84 36.71 13.32
C LEU A 7 -8.78 35.61 13.20
N LEU A 8 -7.62 35.80 13.85
CA LEU A 8 -6.53 34.81 13.91
C LEU A 8 -6.92 33.43 14.47
N PRO A 9 -7.76 33.29 15.52
CA PRO A 9 -8.04 31.97 16.11
C PRO A 9 -8.88 31.09 15.18
N ALA A 10 -9.74 31.70 14.35
CA ALA A 10 -10.62 30.96 13.45
C ALA A 10 -9.89 30.45 12.21
N VAL A 11 -8.88 31.19 11.72
CA VAL A 11 -8.09 30.77 10.55
C VAL A 11 -7.10 29.66 10.92
N ALA A 12 -6.56 29.65 12.15
CA ALA A 12 -5.67 28.59 12.62
C ALA A 12 -6.38 27.23 12.80
N LEU A 13 -7.66 27.24 13.17
CA LEU A 13 -8.47 26.00 13.32
C LEU A 13 -8.87 25.37 11.98
N LEU A 14 -8.97 26.15 10.90
CA LEU A 14 -9.28 25.63 9.56
C LEU A 14 -8.07 25.04 8.82
N LEU A 15 -6.85 25.42 9.21
CA LEU A 15 -5.60 24.93 8.61
C LEU A 15 -5.12 23.59 9.20
N GLY A 16 -5.66 23.16 10.34
CA GLY A 16 -5.27 21.89 11.00
C GLY A 16 -5.94 20.64 10.43
N ALA A 17 -7.05 20.79 9.71
CA ALA A 17 -7.89 19.66 9.28
C ALA A 17 -7.57 19.11 7.87
N SER A 18 -6.63 19.73 7.14
CA SER A 18 -6.32 19.37 5.74
C SER A 18 -5.03 18.54 5.57
N LEU A 19 -4.38 18.12 6.66
CA LEU A 19 -3.13 17.35 6.59
C LEU A 19 -3.30 15.83 6.65
N ALA A 20 -4.54 15.30 6.70
CA ALA A 20 -4.77 13.87 6.97
C ALA A 20 -5.02 12.99 5.73
N MET A 21 -5.02 13.50 4.50
CA MET A 21 -5.34 12.68 3.31
C MET A 21 -4.48 12.99 2.09
N ALA A 22 -3.16 13.00 2.27
CA ALA A 22 -2.27 13.05 1.12
C ALA A 22 -0.94 12.36 1.43
N MET A 23 -0.95 11.07 1.78
CA MET A 23 0.18 10.15 1.58
C MET A 23 -0.33 8.69 1.65
N ASN A 24 -0.80 8.17 0.52
CA ASN A 24 -0.36 6.89 -0.02
C ASN A 24 -1.04 6.72 -1.38
N PHE A 25 -0.74 7.60 -2.35
CA PHE A 25 -0.80 7.14 -3.72
C PHE A 25 0.40 6.21 -3.86
N ALA A 26 0.24 4.98 -3.37
CA ALA A 26 1.13 3.91 -3.74
C ALA A 26 1.25 4.02 -5.26
N HIS A 27 2.46 4.24 -5.74
CA HIS A 27 2.75 3.94 -7.12
C HIS A 27 2.17 2.55 -7.32
N ASN A 28 1.12 2.44 -8.12
CA ASN A 28 0.65 1.14 -8.54
C ASN A 28 1.59 0.83 -9.71
N PRO A 29 2.73 0.13 -9.52
CA PRO A 29 3.47 -0.31 -10.68
C PRO A 29 2.53 -1.14 -11.54
N GLU A 30 2.68 -0.96 -12.85
CA GLU A 30 1.90 -1.64 -13.88
C GLU A 30 2.04 -3.15 -13.82
N VAL A 31 2.98 -3.68 -13.03
CA VAL A 31 3.17 -5.11 -12.80
C VAL A 31 3.61 -5.32 -11.36
N ARG A 32 3.01 -6.30 -10.66
CA ARG A 32 3.45 -6.70 -9.32
C ARG A 32 2.96 -8.10 -8.97
N TYR A 33 3.80 -8.83 -8.25
CA TYR A 33 3.51 -10.20 -7.84
C TYR A 33 3.86 -10.44 -6.38
N ALA A 34 3.14 -11.33 -5.71
CA ALA A 34 3.46 -11.78 -4.36
C ALA A 34 3.40 -13.30 -4.27
N GLU A 35 4.34 -13.90 -3.53
CA GLU A 35 4.33 -15.33 -3.22
C GLU A 35 3.28 -15.62 -2.14
N ASP A 36 2.65 -16.79 -2.20
CA ASP A 36 1.77 -17.27 -1.14
C ASP A 36 2.57 -17.47 0.16
N PRO A 37 2.13 -16.89 1.30
CA PRO A 37 2.84 -17.04 2.57
C PRO A 37 2.76 -18.48 3.14
N ALA A 38 1.98 -19.38 2.54
CA ALA A 38 1.93 -20.78 2.95
C ALA A 38 3.28 -21.48 2.72
N PRO A 39 3.83 -22.17 3.74
CA PRO A 39 5.14 -22.79 3.63
C PRO A 39 5.13 -23.94 2.61
N GLY A 40 6.11 -23.94 1.71
CA GLY A 40 6.33 -25.03 0.75
C GLY A 40 5.46 -24.97 -0.49
N THR A 41 4.79 -23.83 -0.76
CA THR A 41 4.07 -23.59 -2.01
C THR A 41 4.76 -22.51 -2.83
N GLU A 42 5.08 -22.81 -4.10
CA GLU A 42 5.59 -21.82 -5.06
C GLU A 42 4.40 -21.28 -5.88
N ILE A 43 3.45 -20.65 -5.18
CA ILE A 43 2.27 -20.04 -5.78
C ILE A 43 2.48 -18.53 -5.80
N TRP A 44 2.27 -17.93 -6.96
CA TRP A 44 2.38 -16.49 -7.15
C TRP A 44 1.03 -15.88 -7.51
N TYR A 45 0.76 -14.70 -6.95
CA TYR A 45 -0.45 -13.93 -7.20
C TYR A 45 -0.12 -12.69 -8.04
N ASP A 46 -0.93 -12.39 -9.04
CA ASP A 46 -0.84 -11.16 -9.83
C ASP A 46 -1.61 -10.04 -9.13
N LEU A 47 -0.91 -9.02 -8.65
CA LEU A 47 -1.51 -7.91 -7.91
C LEU A 47 -1.65 -6.64 -8.77
N THR A 48 -1.31 -6.70 -10.05
CA THR A 48 -1.21 -5.56 -10.98
C THR A 48 -2.42 -4.62 -10.93
N ASP A 49 -3.60 -5.21 -11.07
CA ASP A 49 -4.89 -4.50 -11.06
C ASP A 49 -5.70 -4.78 -9.78
N VAL A 50 -5.06 -5.34 -8.75
CA VAL A 50 -5.70 -5.66 -7.49
C VAL A 50 -5.53 -4.49 -6.53
N THR A 51 -6.64 -3.94 -6.06
CA THR A 51 -6.61 -2.92 -5.00
C THR A 51 -6.42 -3.59 -3.63
N PRO A 52 -5.43 -3.18 -2.81
CA PRO A 52 -5.29 -3.65 -1.44
C PRO A 52 -6.53 -3.38 -0.59
N GLY A 53 -6.87 -4.31 0.31
CA GLY A 53 -8.03 -4.19 1.17
C GLY A 53 -8.43 -5.48 1.89
N PRO A 54 -9.49 -5.43 2.70
CA PRO A 54 -9.87 -6.51 3.62
C PRO A 54 -10.36 -7.79 2.91
N ASN A 55 -10.63 -7.74 1.61
CA ASN A 55 -11.08 -8.88 0.81
C ASN A 55 -10.09 -9.29 -0.28
N THR A 56 -8.90 -8.67 -0.32
CA THR A 56 -7.86 -8.94 -1.31
C THR A 56 -6.56 -9.26 -0.57
N TYR A 57 -5.73 -8.25 -0.34
CA TYR A 57 -4.46 -8.35 0.34
C TYR A 57 -4.11 -7.05 1.07
N GLU A 58 -3.15 -7.14 1.98
CA GLU A 58 -2.52 -6.00 2.64
C GLU A 58 -1.00 -6.13 2.59
N CYS A 59 -0.30 -5.00 2.50
CA CYS A 59 1.13 -4.92 2.74
C CYS A 59 1.37 -4.26 4.11
N ASN A 60 1.80 -5.06 5.09
CA ASN A 60 2.08 -4.57 6.43
C ASN A 60 3.48 -3.94 6.48
N GLN A 61 3.53 -2.63 6.31
CA GLN A 61 4.77 -1.83 6.30
C GLN A 61 5.50 -1.77 7.67
N SER A 62 4.93 -2.34 8.74
CA SER A 62 5.60 -2.41 10.05
C SER A 62 6.72 -3.45 10.08
N VAL A 63 6.75 -4.34 9.08
CA VAL A 63 7.72 -5.44 8.95
C VAL A 63 8.68 -5.11 7.80
N GLN A 64 9.97 -5.35 8.01
CA GLN A 64 10.99 -5.17 6.96
C GLN A 64 11.15 -6.45 6.15
N GLU A 65 10.20 -6.67 5.26
CA GLU A 65 10.16 -7.76 4.28
C GLU A 65 9.78 -7.18 2.90
N THR A 66 9.71 -8.04 1.89
CA THR A 66 9.23 -7.68 0.55
C THR A 66 7.80 -8.15 0.40
N CYS A 67 6.87 -7.21 0.21
CA CYS A 67 5.46 -7.51 0.03
C CYS A 67 5.16 -7.93 -1.41
N SER A 68 5.81 -7.28 -2.38
CA SER A 68 5.64 -7.61 -3.79
C SER A 68 6.90 -7.37 -4.62
N PHE A 69 6.95 -8.05 -5.75
CA PHE A 69 8.08 -8.14 -6.68
C PHE A 69 7.64 -7.74 -8.09
N GLU A 70 8.59 -7.31 -8.92
CA GLU A 70 8.31 -6.96 -10.34
C GLU A 70 7.95 -8.18 -11.20
N ASP A 71 8.45 -9.38 -10.83
CA ASP A 71 8.18 -10.66 -11.50
C ASP A 71 7.81 -11.74 -10.46
N PRO A 72 7.15 -12.86 -10.85
CA PRO A 72 6.77 -13.93 -9.94
C PRO A 72 7.97 -14.83 -9.58
N MET A 73 9.02 -14.24 -9.02
CA MET A 73 10.22 -14.92 -8.54
C MET A 73 10.90 -14.14 -7.41
N LEU A 74 11.46 -14.83 -6.43
CA LEU A 74 12.10 -14.22 -5.24
C LEU A 74 13.38 -13.42 -5.55
N THR A 75 13.94 -13.57 -6.75
CA THR A 75 15.13 -12.84 -7.19
C THR A 75 14.82 -11.55 -7.95
N ALA A 76 13.54 -11.27 -8.20
CA ALA A 76 13.12 -10.05 -8.87
C ALA A 76 13.26 -8.83 -7.95
N ASP A 77 13.23 -7.64 -8.55
CA ASP A 77 13.32 -6.40 -7.80
C ASP A 77 12.08 -6.20 -6.91
N GLU A 78 12.30 -5.66 -5.72
CA GLU A 78 11.24 -5.30 -4.79
C GLU A 78 10.43 -4.13 -5.33
N VAL A 79 9.11 -4.30 -5.35
CA VAL A 79 8.13 -3.28 -5.72
C VAL A 79 7.62 -2.53 -4.49
N GLU A 80 7.24 -3.28 -3.46
CA GLU A 80 6.64 -2.74 -2.24
C GLU A 80 7.21 -3.49 -1.03
N SER A 81 7.69 -2.74 -0.05
CA SER A 81 8.16 -3.29 1.23
C SER A 81 7.00 -3.53 2.19
N GLY A 82 7.17 -4.52 3.05
CA GLY A 82 6.20 -4.96 4.03
C GLY A 82 6.00 -6.47 4.03
N GLU A 83 5.26 -6.97 5.01
CA GLU A 83 4.78 -8.35 5.02
C GLU A 83 3.51 -8.45 4.16
N PHE A 84 3.49 -9.42 3.23
CA PHE A 84 2.30 -9.70 2.43
C PHE A 84 1.27 -10.51 3.22
N ILE A 85 0.08 -9.96 3.39
CA ILE A 85 -1.04 -10.59 4.08
C ILE A 85 -2.16 -10.87 3.09
N LYS A 86 -2.45 -12.16 2.86
CA LYS A 86 -3.54 -12.58 1.99
C LYS A 86 -4.86 -12.69 2.75
N ASN A 87 -5.80 -11.79 2.45
CA ASN A 87 -7.11 -11.72 3.12
C ASN A 87 -8.25 -12.35 2.30
N GLY A 88 -8.07 -12.55 0.99
CA GLY A 88 -9.13 -13.09 0.13
C GLY A 88 -8.64 -13.83 -1.11
N SER A 89 -9.49 -13.85 -2.13
CA SER A 89 -9.18 -14.46 -3.43
C SER A 89 -8.37 -13.49 -4.27
N LEU A 90 -7.26 -13.97 -4.81
CA LEU A 90 -6.35 -13.24 -5.68
C LEU A 90 -6.17 -14.02 -6.98
N PRO A 91 -5.99 -13.34 -8.12
CA PRO A 91 -5.71 -14.03 -9.38
C PRO A 91 -4.31 -14.65 -9.31
N LEU A 92 -4.17 -15.85 -9.87
CA LEU A 92 -2.88 -16.52 -9.98
C LEU A 92 -2.05 -15.85 -11.08
N ALA A 93 -0.76 -15.68 -10.84
CA ALA A 93 0.18 -15.32 -11.89
C ALA A 93 0.19 -16.41 -12.95
N THR A 94 -0.02 -16.03 -14.21
CA THR A 94 0.11 -16.95 -15.34
C THR A 94 1.58 -17.02 -15.77
N PRO A 95 2.07 -18.20 -16.19
CA PRO A 95 3.41 -18.34 -16.77
C PRO A 95 3.55 -17.61 -18.11
#